data_AF-A0A858Q821-F1
#
_entry.id   AF-A0A858Q821-F1
#
_cell.length_a   1.000
_cell.length_b   1.000
_cell.length_c   1.000
_cell.angle_alpha   90.00
_cell.angle_beta   90.00
_cell.angle_gamma   90.00
#
_symmetry.space_group_name_H-M   'P 1'
#
loop_
_entity.id
_entity.type
_entity.pdbx_description
1 polymer ?
#
loop_
_entity_poly.entity_id
_entity_poly.type
_entity_poly.pdbx_seq_one_letter_code
_entity_poly.pdbx_strand_id
1 'polypeptide(L)'
;MHLADRSPLALASQTLGASVICLRAAGVHQPSETAPQVSEAETCKSLNHGVSQADDDFKDIELNVGVDPLVNRWDTKAIFPESDGDVLDWGGGRLSYGCVRQESDQSTARQNDEENPKLAARGMGKEWHASEQPGKTGEITPFSKAGEDTRIELRSFQERAPAARWQTSVTIGDRITPNAH
;
A
#
# COMPACT_ATOMS: atom_id res chain seq x y z
N MET A 1 -10.18 60.00 52.20
CA MET A 1 -11.22 60.22 51.17
C MET A 1 -10.59 59.94 49.80
N HIS A 2 -10.59 58.68 49.39
CA HIS A 2 -10.40 58.18 48.01
C HIS A 2 -10.56 56.66 48.07
N LEU A 3 -11.69 56.19 47.54
CA LEU A 3 -11.95 54.78 47.27
C LEU A 3 -11.81 54.60 45.76
N ALA A 4 -10.94 53.69 45.39
CA ALA A 4 -10.71 53.10 44.08
C ALA A 4 -10.80 51.58 44.30
N ASP A 5 -11.16 50.71 43.37
CA ASP A 5 -11.78 50.76 42.06
C ASP A 5 -12.20 49.30 41.79
N ARG A 6 -13.07 49.14 40.80
CA ARG A 6 -13.83 48.01 40.26
C ARG A 6 -13.13 46.64 40.16
N SER A 7 -13.94 45.56 40.22
CA SER A 7 -14.26 44.60 39.12
C SER A 7 -15.01 43.35 39.68
N PRO A 8 -15.61 42.45 38.87
CA PRO A 8 -17.01 42.56 38.47
C PRO A 8 -17.91 41.35 38.88
N LEU A 9 -19.20 41.60 38.74
CA LEU A 9 -20.36 40.72 38.94
C LEU A 9 -20.31 39.46 38.06
N ALA A 10 -20.58 38.30 38.67
CA ALA A 10 -21.02 37.10 37.99
C ALA A 10 -22.55 37.14 37.78
N LEU A 11 -23.01 37.06 36.54
CA LEU A 11 -24.39 36.73 36.16
C LEU A 11 -24.30 35.67 35.06
N ALA A 12 -24.70 34.42 35.33
CA ALA A 12 -26.08 33.90 35.30
C ALA A 12 -26.44 33.36 33.91
N SER A 13 -26.88 32.10 33.87
CA SER A 13 -28.11 31.71 33.14
C SER A 13 -28.48 30.26 33.44
N GLN A 14 -29.69 30.11 33.97
CA GLN A 14 -30.43 28.87 34.10
C GLN A 14 -31.39 28.73 32.90
N THR A 15 -31.47 27.52 32.36
CA THR A 15 -32.67 26.73 31.95
C THR A 15 -33.67 27.20 30.87
N LEU A 16 -34.24 26.15 30.24
CA LEU A 16 -35.48 26.02 29.44
C LEU A 16 -35.32 26.37 27.96
N GLY A 17 -35.71 25.57 26.96
CA GLY A 17 -36.49 24.34 26.87
C GLY A 17 -37.00 24.18 25.42
N ALA A 18 -37.65 23.04 25.13
CA ALA A 18 -38.45 22.74 23.92
C ALA A 18 -37.68 22.57 22.58
N SER A 19 -38.07 21.76 21.60
CA SER A 19 -39.06 20.69 21.45
C SER A 19 -38.79 20.00 20.10
N VAL A 20 -39.38 18.82 19.97
CA VAL A 20 -39.46 17.84 18.86
C VAL A 20 -39.73 18.44 17.45
N ILE A 21 -39.45 17.62 16.41
CA ILE A 21 -40.14 17.44 15.08
C ILE A 21 -39.11 17.54 13.93
N CYS A 22 -39.02 16.71 12.88
CA CYS A 22 -39.54 15.39 12.47
C CYS A 22 -38.90 15.01 11.10
N LEU A 23 -38.92 13.71 10.80
CA LEU A 23 -39.07 13.05 9.49
C LEU A 23 -37.95 13.05 8.41
N ARG A 24 -37.45 11.81 8.20
CA ARG A 24 -37.22 11.03 6.97
C ARG A 24 -36.49 11.67 5.77
N ALA A 25 -35.35 11.07 5.44
CA ALA A 25 -35.04 10.72 4.05
C ALA A 25 -34.52 9.27 4.00
N ALA A 26 -35.05 8.49 3.07
CA ALA A 26 -34.61 7.14 2.77
C ALA A 26 -33.15 7.17 2.30
N GLY A 27 -32.26 6.52 3.05
CA GLY A 27 -30.89 6.25 2.64
C GLY A 27 -30.79 4.80 2.21
N VAL A 28 -30.73 4.60 0.90
CA VAL A 28 -30.32 3.36 0.23
C VAL A 28 -29.10 2.77 0.96
N HIS A 29 -29.27 1.63 1.62
CA HIS A 29 -28.13 0.78 1.94
C HIS A 29 -27.72 0.13 0.63
N GLN A 30 -26.82 0.77 -0.12
CA GLN A 30 -25.90 0.02 -0.96
C GLN A 30 -24.88 -0.58 -0.01
N PRO A 31 -24.74 -1.91 0.06
CA PRO A 31 -23.52 -2.49 0.59
C PRO A 31 -22.42 -2.03 -0.36
N SER A 32 -21.52 -1.15 0.11
CA SER A 32 -20.22 -1.03 -0.54
C SER A 32 -19.62 -2.43 -0.55
N GLU A 33 -19.32 -2.94 -1.74
CA GLU A 33 -18.29 -3.96 -1.93
C GLU A 33 -16.98 -3.33 -1.45
N THR A 34 -16.76 -3.34 -0.14
CA THR A 34 -15.43 -3.14 0.42
C THR A 34 -14.64 -4.35 -0.06
N ALA A 35 -13.70 -4.14 -0.99
CA ALA A 35 -12.71 -5.15 -1.33
C ALA A 35 -12.20 -5.76 -0.01
N PRO A 36 -12.12 -7.10 0.11
CA PRO A 36 -11.82 -7.73 1.37
C PRO A 36 -10.47 -7.19 1.86
N GLN A 37 -10.49 -6.59 3.05
CA GLN A 37 -9.28 -6.10 3.66
C GLN A 37 -8.42 -7.32 4.04
N VAL A 38 -7.34 -7.54 3.29
CA VAL A 38 -6.32 -8.53 3.62
C VAL A 38 -5.82 -8.22 5.03
N SER A 39 -5.90 -9.20 5.93
CA SER A 39 -5.49 -8.99 7.32
C SER A 39 -3.99 -8.71 7.41
N GLU A 40 -3.57 -7.93 8.42
CA GLU A 40 -2.14 -7.66 8.65
C GLU A 40 -1.31 -8.96 8.72
N ALA A 41 -1.81 -9.98 9.43
CA ALA A 41 -1.14 -11.28 9.52
C ALA A 41 -0.90 -11.95 8.16
N GLU A 42 -1.85 -11.80 7.24
CA GLU A 42 -1.77 -12.38 5.90
C GLU A 42 -0.82 -11.59 4.99
N THR A 43 -0.80 -10.26 5.10
CA THR A 43 0.20 -9.41 4.46
C THR A 43 1.60 -9.76 4.93
N CYS A 44 1.81 -9.88 6.24
CA CYS A 44 3.10 -10.27 6.83
C CYS A 44 3.53 -11.65 6.32
N LYS A 45 2.62 -12.63 6.31
CA LYS A 45 2.90 -13.98 5.79
C LYS A 45 3.30 -13.93 4.31
N SER A 46 2.58 -13.18 3.50
CA SER A 46 2.83 -13.06 2.05
C SER A 46 4.17 -12.40 1.76
N LEU A 47 4.52 -11.33 2.48
CA LEU A 47 5.83 -10.67 2.33
C LEU A 47 7.00 -11.60 2.70
N ASN A 48 6.91 -12.28 3.85
CA ASN A 48 7.93 -13.24 4.27
C ASN A 48 8.04 -14.41 3.28
N HIS A 49 6.90 -14.90 2.76
CA HIS A 49 6.90 -15.93 1.74
C HIS A 49 7.58 -15.43 0.44
N GLY A 50 7.25 -14.23 -0.03
CA GLY A 50 7.88 -13.64 -1.21
C GLY A 50 9.39 -13.48 -1.08
N VAL A 51 9.88 -13.04 0.09
CA VAL A 51 11.33 -12.99 0.37
C VAL A 51 11.96 -14.37 0.36
N SER A 52 11.34 -15.37 1.00
CA SER A 52 11.87 -16.74 0.98
C SER A 52 11.89 -17.34 -0.43
N GLN A 53 10.94 -16.95 -1.29
CA GLN A 53 10.93 -17.37 -2.69
C GLN A 53 12.05 -16.67 -3.48
N ALA A 54 12.32 -15.39 -3.21
CA ALA A 54 13.44 -14.69 -3.83
C ALA A 54 14.80 -15.34 -3.50
N ASP A 55 14.96 -15.84 -2.27
CA ASP A 55 16.19 -16.54 -1.85
C ASP A 55 16.41 -17.88 -2.57
N ASP A 56 15.37 -18.46 -3.17
CA ASP A 56 15.45 -19.67 -4.01
C ASP A 56 15.11 -19.40 -5.48
N ASP A 57 15.33 -18.17 -5.96
CA ASP A 57 15.13 -17.78 -7.36
C ASP A 57 13.69 -18.06 -7.87
N PHE A 58 12.70 -18.03 -6.99
CA PHE A 58 11.26 -18.24 -7.28
C PHE A 58 10.88 -19.61 -7.88
N LYS A 59 11.76 -20.62 -7.79
CA LYS A 59 11.58 -21.94 -8.42
C LYS A 59 10.26 -22.67 -8.08
N ASP A 60 9.67 -22.43 -6.91
CA ASP A 60 8.47 -23.13 -6.44
C ASP A 60 7.13 -22.51 -6.91
N ILE A 61 7.18 -21.28 -7.41
CA ILE A 61 6.00 -20.51 -7.79
C ILE A 61 5.87 -20.26 -9.30
N GLU A 62 6.93 -20.49 -10.07
CA GLU A 62 6.92 -20.42 -11.53
C GLU A 62 5.94 -21.44 -12.14
N LEU A 63 5.09 -20.99 -13.08
CA LEU A 63 4.15 -21.84 -13.79
C LEU A 63 4.48 -21.94 -15.28
N ASN A 64 4.26 -20.85 -16.04
CA ASN A 64 4.41 -20.84 -17.50
C ASN A 64 5.34 -19.69 -17.92
N VAL A 65 6.19 -19.90 -18.93
CA VAL A 65 7.05 -18.85 -19.48
C VAL A 65 6.39 -18.12 -20.66
N GLY A 66 6.25 -16.81 -20.52
CA GLY A 66 6.07 -15.86 -21.61
C GLY A 66 7.39 -15.16 -21.89
N VAL A 67 7.94 -15.34 -23.08
CA VAL A 67 9.18 -14.64 -23.49
C VAL A 67 8.78 -13.30 -24.12
N ASP A 68 9.11 -12.19 -23.46
CA ASP A 68 9.03 -10.84 -24.01
C ASP A 68 10.43 -10.39 -24.49
N PRO A 69 10.57 -9.59 -25.56
CA PRO A 69 11.86 -9.09 -26.03
C PRO A 69 12.74 -8.39 -24.98
N LEU A 70 12.18 -7.88 -23.89
CA LEU A 70 12.90 -7.10 -22.88
C LEU A 70 13.12 -7.84 -21.55
N VAL A 71 12.31 -8.86 -21.25
CA VAL A 71 12.28 -9.56 -19.96
C VAL A 71 11.65 -10.93 -20.16
N ASN A 72 12.17 -12.00 -19.55
CA ASN A 72 11.38 -13.23 -19.48
C ASN A 72 10.36 -13.07 -18.36
N ARG A 73 9.09 -13.34 -18.66
CA ARG A 73 8.00 -13.24 -17.69
C ARG A 73 7.48 -14.64 -17.40
N TRP A 74 7.39 -14.99 -16.12
CA TRP A 74 6.75 -16.22 -15.67
C TRP A 74 5.44 -15.87 -14.98
N ASP A 75 4.36 -16.49 -15.45
CA ASP A 75 3.12 -16.53 -14.68
C ASP A 75 3.41 -17.30 -13.39
N THR A 76 2.85 -16.86 -12.26
CA THR A 76 3.11 -17.50 -10.97
C THR A 76 1.86 -17.85 -10.19
N LYS A 77 2.03 -18.74 -9.21
CA LYS A 77 1.07 -18.84 -8.10
C LYS A 77 1.10 -17.53 -7.32
N ALA A 78 -0.08 -16.97 -7.05
CA ALA A 78 -0.21 -15.74 -6.29
C ALA A 78 0.49 -15.85 -4.92
N ILE A 79 1.45 -14.95 -4.65
CA ILE A 79 2.03 -14.78 -3.32
C ILE A 79 1.10 -13.97 -2.43
N PHE A 80 0.51 -12.91 -2.99
CA PHE A 80 -0.45 -12.06 -2.30
C PHE A 80 -1.88 -12.49 -2.66
N PRO A 81 -2.79 -12.62 -1.68
CA PRO A 81 -4.18 -12.93 -1.93
C PRO A 81 -4.82 -11.95 -2.92
N GLU A 82 -5.65 -12.48 -3.82
CA GLU A 82 -6.43 -11.68 -4.78
C GLU A 82 -5.58 -10.78 -5.67
N SER A 83 -4.36 -11.23 -5.97
CA SER A 83 -3.48 -10.55 -6.90
C SER A 83 -2.87 -11.52 -7.89
N ASP A 84 -2.81 -11.09 -9.15
CA ASP A 84 -2.03 -11.76 -10.16
C ASP A 84 -0.62 -11.15 -10.11
N GLY A 85 0.38 -12.01 -9.91
CA GLY A 85 1.77 -11.63 -9.87
C GLY A 85 2.59 -12.41 -10.87
N ASP A 86 3.69 -11.81 -11.28
CA ASP A 86 4.61 -12.36 -12.26
C ASP A 86 6.02 -12.38 -11.69
N VAL A 87 6.82 -13.36 -12.07
CA VAL A 87 8.27 -13.28 -11.90
C VAL A 87 8.87 -12.77 -13.20
N LEU A 88 9.74 -11.77 -13.07
CA LEU A 88 10.43 -11.10 -14.16
C LEU A 88 11.92 -11.44 -14.08
N ASP A 89 12.46 -12.03 -15.14
CA ASP A 89 13.89 -12.26 -15.34
C ASP A 89 14.47 -11.16 -16.23
N TRP A 90 15.28 -10.31 -15.59
CA TRP A 90 15.95 -9.17 -16.22
C TRP A 90 17.27 -9.55 -16.89
N GLY A 91 17.62 -10.83 -16.91
CA GLY A 91 18.88 -11.38 -17.39
C GLY A 91 20.01 -11.30 -16.36
N GLY A 92 20.97 -12.21 -16.49
CA GLY A 92 22.11 -12.32 -15.58
C GLY A 92 21.78 -12.93 -14.22
N GLY A 93 20.70 -13.71 -14.13
CA GLY A 93 20.23 -14.33 -12.89
C GLY A 93 19.51 -13.38 -11.94
N ARG A 94 18.96 -12.28 -12.47
CA ARG A 94 18.33 -11.23 -11.68
C ARG A 94 16.83 -11.31 -11.82
N LEU A 95 16.17 -11.73 -10.75
CA LEU A 95 14.76 -12.09 -10.74
C LEU A 95 13.98 -11.21 -9.76
N SER A 96 12.75 -10.89 -10.14
CA SER A 96 11.84 -10.20 -9.22
C SER A 96 10.42 -10.69 -9.39
N TYR A 97 9.74 -10.98 -8.29
CA TYR A 97 8.29 -11.08 -8.26
C TYR A 97 7.69 -9.68 -8.23
N GLY A 98 6.76 -9.37 -9.13
CA GLY A 98 6.02 -8.12 -9.19
C GLY A 98 4.52 -8.38 -9.20
N CYS A 99 3.79 -7.59 -8.41
CA CYS A 99 2.34 -7.60 -8.40
C CYS A 99 1.84 -6.15 -8.44
N VAL A 100 0.82 -5.90 -9.25
CA VAL A 100 0.18 -4.59 -9.42
C VAL A 100 -1.31 -4.70 -9.10
N ARG A 101 -1.80 -3.77 -8.29
CA ARG A 101 -3.22 -3.61 -7.99
C ARG A 101 -3.72 -2.30 -8.60
N GLN A 102 -4.81 -2.38 -9.36
CA GLN A 102 -5.52 -1.18 -9.80
C GLN A 102 -6.32 -0.61 -8.63
N GLU A 103 -6.17 0.69 -8.42
CA GLU A 103 -6.88 1.43 -7.38
C GLU A 103 -8.07 2.19 -7.97
N SER A 104 -9.07 2.46 -7.14
CA SER A 104 -10.28 3.17 -7.56
C SER A 104 -9.96 4.60 -8.05
N ASP A 105 -9.02 5.26 -7.37
CA ASP A 105 -8.67 6.65 -7.57
C ASP A 105 -7.33 6.99 -6.89
N GLN A 106 -6.89 8.24 -7.04
CA GLN A 106 -5.66 8.75 -6.45
C GLN A 106 -5.66 8.72 -4.91
N SER A 107 -6.80 8.97 -4.29
CA SER A 107 -6.90 9.05 -2.83
C SER A 107 -6.66 7.69 -2.21
N THR A 108 -7.29 6.64 -2.77
CA THR A 108 -7.07 5.25 -2.34
C THR A 108 -5.61 4.84 -2.56
N ALA A 109 -5.04 5.16 -3.72
CA ALA A 109 -3.65 4.85 -4.02
C ALA A 109 -2.65 5.53 -3.07
N ARG A 110 -2.93 6.77 -2.64
CA ARG A 110 -2.13 7.49 -1.65
C ARG A 110 -2.30 6.93 -0.24
N GLN A 111 -3.53 6.62 0.16
CA GLN A 111 -3.79 5.99 1.45
C GLN A 111 -3.02 4.66 1.56
N ASN A 112 -3.09 3.83 0.52
CA ASN A 112 -2.34 2.58 0.47
C ASN A 112 -0.83 2.81 0.47
N ASP A 113 -0.33 3.87 -0.18
CA ASP A 113 1.09 4.26 -0.12
C ASP A 113 1.55 4.63 1.29
N GLU A 114 0.68 5.27 2.08
CA GLU A 114 0.98 5.61 3.47
C GLU A 114 0.83 4.42 4.43
N GLU A 115 -0.06 3.47 4.14
CA GLU A 115 -0.40 2.34 5.02
C GLU A 115 0.45 1.11 4.76
N ASN A 116 0.69 0.76 3.48
CA ASN A 116 1.40 -0.46 3.10
C ASN A 116 2.85 -0.52 3.63
N PRO A 117 3.65 0.56 3.60
CA PRO A 117 4.97 0.55 4.21
C PRO A 117 4.93 0.31 5.71
N LYS A 118 3.93 0.84 6.42
CA LYS A 118 3.76 0.61 7.85
C LYS A 118 3.43 -0.86 8.12
N LEU A 119 2.60 -1.48 7.29
CA LEU A 119 2.28 -2.91 7.35
C LEU A 119 3.52 -3.77 7.07
N ALA A 120 4.25 -3.44 6.00
CA ALA A 120 5.48 -4.15 5.63
C ALA A 120 6.55 -4.06 6.73
N ALA A 121 6.76 -2.87 7.30
CA ALA A 121 7.70 -2.68 8.41
C ALA A 121 7.34 -3.54 9.64
N ARG A 122 6.04 -3.70 9.95
CA ARG A 122 5.58 -4.58 11.03
C ARG A 122 5.77 -6.06 10.71
N GLY A 123 5.55 -6.46 9.45
CA GLY A 123 5.63 -7.85 9.01
C GLY A 123 7.03 -8.40 8.78
N MET A 124 7.95 -7.55 8.35
CA MET A 124 9.32 -7.95 8.00
C MET A 124 10.27 -7.96 9.21
N GLY A 125 9.93 -7.25 10.29
CA GLY A 125 10.79 -7.18 11.48
C GLY A 125 11.82 -6.04 11.42
N LYS A 126 12.63 -5.94 12.48
CA LYS A 126 13.50 -4.76 12.72
C LYS A 126 14.77 -4.75 11.89
N GLU A 127 15.17 -5.90 11.36
CA GLU A 127 16.31 -6.06 10.47
C GLU A 127 16.07 -5.47 9.07
N TRP A 128 14.81 -5.20 8.71
CA TRP A 128 14.45 -4.53 7.47
C TRP A 128 14.30 -3.03 7.69
N HIS A 129 14.91 -2.25 6.80
CA HIS A 129 14.93 -0.80 6.86
C HIS A 129 14.26 -0.22 5.61
N ALA A 130 13.22 0.59 5.84
CA ALA A 130 12.62 1.41 4.81
C ALA A 130 13.47 2.65 4.54
N SER A 131 13.56 3.06 3.28
CA SER A 131 13.98 4.43 2.93
C SER A 131 12.94 5.03 2.01
N GLU A 132 12.58 6.30 2.20
CA GLU A 132 11.66 6.99 1.29
C GLU A 132 12.45 7.55 0.12
N GLN A 133 11.98 7.30 -1.11
CA GLN A 133 12.57 7.85 -2.32
C GLN A 133 11.50 8.51 -3.19
N PRO A 134 11.68 9.76 -3.63
CA PRO A 134 10.78 10.37 -4.61
C PRO A 134 10.92 9.65 -5.96
N GLY A 135 9.83 9.08 -6.46
CA GLY A 135 9.77 8.43 -7.77
C GLY A 135 9.34 9.39 -8.89
N LYS A 136 9.62 9.02 -10.15
CA LYS A 136 9.30 9.85 -11.33
C LYS A 136 7.81 9.92 -11.66
N THR A 137 7.02 8.95 -11.23
CA THR A 137 5.56 8.86 -11.51
C THR A 137 4.75 8.54 -10.26
N GLY A 138 5.33 8.75 -9.08
CA GLY A 138 4.78 8.27 -7.82
C GLY A 138 5.79 8.25 -6.68
N GLU A 139 5.35 7.75 -5.54
CA GLU A 139 6.18 7.55 -4.34
C GLU A 139 6.69 6.10 -4.32
N ILE A 140 7.93 5.93 -3.87
CA ILE A 140 8.60 4.62 -3.80
C ILE A 140 9.15 4.45 -2.39
N THR A 141 8.79 3.34 -1.75
CA THR A 141 9.34 2.93 -0.45
C THR A 141 10.08 1.60 -0.58
N PRO A 142 11.38 1.61 -0.88
CA PRO A 142 12.22 0.42 -0.79
C PRO A 142 12.49 0.01 0.65
N PHE A 143 12.53 -1.30 0.88
CA PHE A 143 12.98 -1.98 2.07
C PHE A 143 14.21 -2.81 1.74
N SER A 144 15.18 -2.79 2.65
CA SER A 144 16.42 -3.56 2.53
C SER A 144 16.83 -4.12 3.88
N LYS A 145 17.55 -5.24 3.85
CA LYS A 145 18.21 -5.84 5.00
C LYS A 145 19.71 -5.90 4.76
N ALA A 146 20.48 -5.56 5.79
CA ALA A 146 21.93 -5.50 5.68
C ALA A 146 22.53 -6.89 5.40
N GLY A 147 23.39 -6.97 4.38
CA GLY A 147 24.03 -8.23 3.98
C GLY A 147 23.18 -9.14 3.10
N GLU A 148 21.95 -8.73 2.74
CA GLU A 148 21.09 -9.45 1.82
C GLU A 148 20.90 -8.64 0.52
N ASP A 149 20.81 -9.35 -0.59
CA ASP A 149 20.56 -8.77 -1.91
C ASP A 149 19.07 -8.55 -2.17
N THR A 150 18.20 -9.37 -1.57
CA THR A 150 16.75 -9.23 -1.66
C THR A 150 16.28 -7.85 -1.16
N ARG A 151 15.40 -7.25 -1.95
CA ARG A 151 14.74 -5.97 -1.69
C ARG A 151 13.23 -6.15 -1.80
N ILE A 152 12.50 -5.28 -1.12
CA ILE A 152 11.05 -5.11 -1.32
C ILE A 152 10.83 -3.66 -1.72
N GLU A 153 10.02 -3.40 -2.73
CA GLU A 153 9.62 -2.05 -3.11
C GLU A 153 8.11 -1.97 -3.13
N LEU A 154 7.60 -0.97 -2.43
CA LEU A 154 6.22 -0.57 -2.49
C LEU A 154 6.14 0.73 -3.27
N ARG A 155 5.18 0.83 -4.17
CA ARG A 155 5.00 2.01 -5.00
C ARG A 155 3.53 2.32 -5.22
N SER A 156 3.21 3.59 -5.24
CA SER A 156 1.94 4.13 -5.72
C SER A 156 2.20 5.02 -6.92
N PHE A 157 1.53 4.77 -8.05
CA PHE A 157 1.80 5.50 -9.29
C PHE A 157 0.56 5.61 -10.18
N GLN A 158 0.61 6.58 -11.10
CA GLN A 158 -0.35 6.67 -12.19
C GLN A 158 0.24 6.05 -13.45
N GLU A 159 -0.48 5.10 -14.04
CA GLU A 159 -0.13 4.52 -15.34
C GLU A 159 -0.07 5.61 -16.42
N ARG A 160 0.78 5.44 -17.42
CA ARG A 160 0.82 6.38 -18.55
C ARG A 160 -0.47 6.31 -19.37
N ALA A 161 -0.76 7.39 -20.09
CA ALA A 161 -1.88 7.45 -21.01
C ALA A 161 -1.85 6.27 -22.03
N PRO A 162 -3.01 5.77 -22.49
CA PRO A 162 -4.35 6.37 -22.37
C PRO A 162 -5.16 5.91 -21.14
N ALA A 163 -4.71 4.89 -20.40
CA ALA A 163 -5.48 4.33 -19.29
C ALA A 163 -5.46 5.20 -18.03
N ALA A 164 -4.35 5.89 -17.74
CA ALA A 164 -4.18 6.87 -16.66
C ALA A 164 -4.77 6.45 -15.30
N ARG A 165 -4.72 5.15 -14.99
CA ARG A 165 -5.27 4.57 -13.75
C ARG A 165 -4.24 4.68 -12.64
N TRP A 166 -4.73 4.91 -11.42
CA TRP A 166 -3.91 4.83 -10.23
C TRP A 166 -3.72 3.37 -9.83
N GLN A 167 -2.51 3.05 -9.41
CA GLN A 167 -2.10 1.68 -9.10
C GLN A 167 -1.20 1.70 -7.86
N THR A 168 -1.24 0.62 -7.10
CA THR A 168 -0.18 0.28 -6.17
C THR A 168 0.53 -0.98 -6.64
N SER A 169 1.79 -1.14 -6.25
CA SER A 169 2.56 -2.32 -6.59
C SER A 169 3.48 -2.73 -5.45
N VAL A 170 3.76 -4.02 -5.42
CA VAL A 170 4.82 -4.62 -4.60
C VAL A 170 5.76 -5.38 -5.52
N THR A 171 7.05 -5.13 -5.37
CA THR A 171 8.12 -5.88 -6.05
C THR A 171 9.05 -6.48 -5.02
N ILE A 172 9.43 -7.75 -5.17
CA ILE A 172 10.35 -8.46 -4.29
C ILE A 172 11.43 -9.14 -5.14
N GLY A 173 12.71 -8.93 -4.84
CA GLY A 173 13.81 -9.58 -5.59
C GLY A 173 15.16 -8.88 -5.43
N ASP A 174 16.18 -9.39 -6.13
CA ASP A 174 17.57 -8.89 -6.12
C ASP A 174 17.78 -7.65 -7.02
N ARG A 175 16.83 -7.40 -7.92
CA ARG A 175 16.74 -6.17 -8.69
C ARG A 175 15.31 -5.67 -8.75
N ILE A 176 15.13 -4.48 -8.21
CA ILE A 176 13.91 -3.71 -8.40
C ILE A 176 14.22 -2.60 -9.39
N THR A 177 13.62 -2.67 -10.57
CA THR A 177 13.75 -1.59 -11.55
C THR A 177 12.63 -0.57 -11.34
N PRO A 178 12.94 0.73 -11.25
CA PRO A 178 11.92 1.79 -11.15
C PRO A 178 11.05 1.97 -12.41
N ASN A 179 11.22 1.08 -13.41
CA ASN A 179 10.56 1.12 -14.72
C ASN A 179 9.92 -0.23 -15.12
N ALA A 180 9.69 -1.15 -14.18
CA ALA A 180 8.63 -2.11 -14.45
C ALA A 180 7.34 -1.28 -14.49
N HIS A 181 6.63 -1.31 -15.62
CA HIS A 181 5.39 -0.55 -15.94
C HIS A 181 5.59 0.84 -16.57
#